data_AF-A0A383B1G9-F1
#
_entry.id   AF-A0A383B1G9-F1
#
_cell.length_a   1.000
_cell.length_b   1.000
_cell.length_c   1.000
_cell.angle_alpha   90.00
_cell.angle_beta   90.00
_cell.angle_gamma   90.00
#
_symmetry.space_group_name_H-M   'P 1'
#
loop_
_entity.id
_entity.type
_entity.pdbx_description
1 polymer ?
#
loop_
_entity_poly.entity_id
_entity_poly.type
_entity_poly.pdbx_seq_one_letter_code
_entity_poly.pdbx_strand_id
1 'polypeptide(L)'
;NFSVLNKKVLFTNTLSLLEFISLCKCVNVLLDPLHFGGGNSFLESMLVGTPTITMPGTHLKTNITAAAYKQMKISSPPIVQSSKEYINLAVQLAQDSKKNLFLREESKTAANKYLYNNLKTLKEFEQFLEEAHKAAQLGNKLKDGYKIRF
;
A
#
# COMPACT_ATOMS: atom_id res chain seq x y z
N ASN A 1 -23.43 23.90 -4.95
CA ASN A 1 -22.36 24.76 -4.40
C ASN A 1 -22.03 24.24 -3.00
N PHE A 2 -20.84 23.64 -2.79
CA PHE A 2 -20.50 22.91 -1.57
C PHE A 2 -19.61 23.73 -0.62
N SER A 3 -20.04 24.94 -0.26
CA SER A 3 -19.23 25.87 0.55
C SER A 3 -18.78 25.29 1.90
N VAL A 4 -19.56 24.38 2.49
CA VAL A 4 -19.21 23.64 3.71
C VAL A 4 -18.04 22.67 3.49
N LEU A 5 -17.91 22.05 2.31
CA LEU A 5 -16.77 21.17 2.01
C LEU A 5 -15.48 21.97 1.92
N ASN A 6 -15.51 23.16 1.32
CA ASN A 6 -14.33 24.03 1.22
C ASN A 6 -13.79 24.48 2.59
N LYS A 7 -14.62 24.50 3.64
CA LYS A 7 -14.18 24.80 5.02
C LYS A 7 -13.59 23.58 5.75
N LYS A 8 -13.76 22.37 5.20
CA LYS A 8 -13.33 21.09 5.81
C LYS A 8 -12.17 20.43 5.05
N VAL A 9 -11.69 21.08 4.00
CA VAL A 9 -10.60 20.59 3.16
C VAL A 9 -9.44 21.58 3.23
N LEU A 10 -8.27 21.08 3.60
CA LEU A 10 -7.03 21.84 3.57
C LEU A 10 -6.19 21.33 2.40
N PHE A 11 -5.86 22.22 1.46
CA PHE A 11 -4.88 21.94 0.41
C PHE A 11 -3.52 22.44 0.88
N THR A 12 -2.50 21.60 0.77
CA THR A 12 -1.11 21.99 1.02
C THR A 12 -0.42 22.30 -0.31
N ASN A 13 0.67 23.07 -0.24
CA ASN A 13 1.65 23.05 -1.33
C ASN A 13 2.30 21.65 -1.42
N THR A 14 3.10 21.43 -2.47
CA THR A 14 3.97 20.25 -2.55
C THR A 14 4.88 20.18 -1.32
N LEU A 15 4.89 19.02 -0.66
CA LEU A 15 5.70 18.76 0.51
C LEU A 15 6.99 18.04 0.11
N SER A 16 8.06 18.27 0.87
CA SER A 16 9.22 17.35 0.86
C SER A 16 8.81 15.98 1.39
N LEU A 17 9.65 14.97 1.13
CA LEU A 17 9.39 13.60 1.61
C LEU A 17 9.19 13.54 3.13
N LEU A 18 10.05 14.22 3.91
CA LEU A 18 9.95 14.21 5.37
C LEU A 18 8.72 14.96 5.88
N GLU A 19 8.33 16.05 5.23
CA GLU A 19 7.09 16.76 5.54
C GLU A 19 5.86 15.91 5.24
N PHE A 20 5.85 15.19 4.12
CA PHE A 20 4.78 14.24 3.79
C PHE A 20 4.65 13.14 4.85
N ILE A 21 5.75 12.48 5.22
CA ILE A 21 5.76 11.45 6.27
C ILE A 21 5.31 12.04 7.61
N SER A 22 5.72 13.26 7.93
CA SER A 22 5.31 13.95 9.17
C SER A 22 3.82 14.27 9.17
N LEU A 23 3.27 14.71 8.04
CA LEU A 23 1.83 14.90 7.89
C LEU A 23 1.07 13.58 8.03
N CYS A 24 1.55 12.50 7.40
CA CYS A 24 0.98 11.17 7.57
C CYS A 24 0.90 10.78 9.05
N LYS A 25 1.92 11.09 9.85
CA LYS A 25 1.94 10.80 11.30
C LYS A 25 0.84 11.54 12.07
N CYS A 26 0.48 12.74 11.62
CA CYS A 26 -0.48 13.63 12.30
C CYS A 26 -1.94 13.35 11.94
N VAL A 27 -2.23 12.70 10.82
CA VAL A 27 -3.62 12.39 10.38
C VAL A 27 -4.04 11.01 10.87
N ASN A 28 -5.33 10.82 11.20
CA ASN A 28 -5.82 9.55 11.72
C ASN A 28 -5.85 8.43 10.68
N VAL A 29 -6.27 8.74 9.45
CA VAL A 29 -6.53 7.77 8.37
C VAL A 29 -6.09 8.37 7.04
N LEU A 30 -5.53 7.52 6.18
CA LEU A 30 -5.27 7.83 4.77
C LEU A 30 -6.33 7.12 3.91
N LEU A 31 -6.82 7.81 2.89
CA LEU A 31 -7.83 7.31 1.97
C LEU A 31 -7.17 7.01 0.63
N ASP A 32 -6.98 5.73 0.31
CA ASP A 32 -6.40 5.32 -0.95
C ASP A 32 -7.37 5.58 -2.11
N PRO A 33 -6.97 6.26 -3.21
CA PRO A 33 -7.89 6.55 -4.30
C PRO A 33 -8.33 5.29 -5.04
N LEU A 34 -9.60 5.26 -5.46
CA LEU A 34 -10.23 4.04 -5.98
C LEU A 34 -9.78 3.64 -7.39
N HIS A 35 -9.46 4.62 -8.24
CA HIS A 35 -9.16 4.38 -9.66
C HIS A 35 -7.66 4.28 -9.96
N PHE A 36 -6.85 4.79 -9.03
CA PHE A 36 -5.40 4.74 -9.07
C PHE A 36 -4.89 4.80 -7.63
N GLY A 37 -4.61 3.63 -7.08
CA GLY A 37 -4.20 3.49 -5.69
C GLY A 37 -2.76 3.94 -5.46
N GLY A 38 -2.39 3.96 -4.20
CA GLY A 38 -1.07 4.27 -3.71
C GLY A 38 -0.08 3.17 -4.07
N GLY A 39 1.17 3.60 -4.27
CA GLY A 39 2.33 2.74 -4.31
C GLY A 39 3.37 3.28 -3.35
N ASN A 40 4.18 4.23 -3.82
CA ASN A 40 5.21 4.87 -3.00
C ASN A 40 4.62 5.57 -1.77
N SER A 41 3.54 6.34 -1.93
CA SER A 41 2.89 7.01 -0.79
C SER A 41 2.45 6.04 0.30
N PHE A 42 2.00 4.83 -0.08
CA PHE A 42 1.71 3.78 0.90
C PHE A 42 2.98 3.33 1.61
N LEU A 43 4.04 2.96 0.85
CA LEU A 43 5.33 2.54 1.40
C LEU A 43 5.89 3.58 2.36
N GLU A 44 5.89 4.86 1.99
CA GLU A 44 6.39 5.97 2.81
C GLU A 44 5.54 6.15 4.09
N SER A 45 4.21 6.07 3.97
CA SER A 45 3.32 6.22 5.13
C SER A 45 3.45 5.09 6.16
N MET A 46 3.90 3.90 5.74
CA MET A 46 4.10 2.77 6.64
C MET A 46 5.30 2.97 7.59
N LEU A 47 6.17 3.96 7.36
CA LEU A 47 7.17 4.40 8.34
C LEU A 47 6.54 4.91 9.64
N VAL A 48 5.35 5.53 9.54
CA VAL A 48 4.58 6.06 10.68
C VAL A 48 3.31 5.26 10.97
N GLY A 49 3.04 4.24 10.14
CA GLY A 49 2.00 3.23 10.33
C GLY A 49 0.57 3.71 10.12
N THR A 50 0.35 4.94 9.63
CA THR A 50 -1.00 5.49 9.47
C THR A 50 -1.87 4.56 8.63
N PRO A 51 -3.03 4.10 9.15
CA PRO A 51 -3.89 3.18 8.41
C PRO A 51 -4.34 3.80 7.09
N THR A 52 -4.07 3.09 5.98
CA THR A 52 -4.49 3.48 4.64
C THR A 52 -5.63 2.56 4.21
N ILE A 53 -6.83 3.10 4.03
CA ILE A 53 -7.98 2.28 3.61
C ILE A 53 -7.94 2.12 2.09
N THR A 54 -7.99 0.88 1.62
CA THR A 54 -7.94 0.54 0.20
C THR A 54 -9.13 -0.32 -0.20
N MET A 55 -9.63 -0.13 -1.42
CA MET A 55 -10.64 -0.98 -2.06
C MET A 55 -10.07 -1.51 -3.38
N PRO A 56 -9.45 -2.71 -3.38
CA PRO A 56 -8.82 -3.25 -4.59
C PRO A 56 -9.86 -3.49 -5.68
N GLY A 57 -9.47 -3.20 -6.92
CA GLY A 57 -10.24 -3.46 -8.13
C GLY A 57 -9.66 -4.59 -8.97
N THR A 58 -9.94 -4.57 -10.26
CA THR A 58 -9.47 -5.59 -11.22
C THR A 58 -8.10 -5.27 -11.83
N HIS A 59 -7.54 -4.08 -11.59
CA HIS A 59 -6.33 -3.60 -12.25
C HIS A 59 -5.15 -3.56 -11.28
N LEU A 60 -3.93 -3.75 -11.81
CA LEU A 60 -2.70 -3.66 -11.00
C LEU A 60 -2.62 -2.35 -10.22
N LYS A 61 -2.86 -1.23 -10.90
CA LYS A 61 -2.79 0.13 -10.33
C LYS A 61 -3.74 0.40 -9.17
N THR A 62 -4.79 -0.41 -8.99
CA THR A 62 -5.73 -0.29 -7.86
C THR A 62 -5.39 -1.23 -6.71
N ASN A 63 -4.41 -2.12 -6.89
CA ASN A 63 -4.22 -3.28 -6.02
C ASN A 63 -2.88 -3.27 -5.26
N ILE A 64 -2.01 -2.28 -5.52
CA ILE A 64 -0.67 -2.20 -4.92
C ILE A 64 -0.75 -2.12 -3.39
N THR A 65 -1.53 -1.18 -2.84
CA THR A 65 -1.76 -1.05 -1.39
C THR A 65 -2.25 -2.35 -0.75
N ALA A 66 -3.26 -3.00 -1.36
CA ALA A 66 -3.81 -4.25 -0.85
C ALA A 66 -2.79 -5.40 -0.90
N ALA A 67 -1.97 -5.47 -1.96
CA ALA A 67 -0.90 -6.46 -2.08
C ALA A 67 0.20 -6.24 -1.03
N ALA A 68 0.59 -4.98 -0.81
CA ALA A 68 1.59 -4.63 0.20
C ALA A 68 1.09 -4.98 1.62
N TYR A 69 -0.17 -4.72 1.94
CA TYR A 69 -0.77 -5.18 3.20
C TYR A 69 -0.76 -6.70 3.36
N LYS A 70 -1.05 -7.46 2.29
CA LYS A 70 -0.95 -8.92 2.31
C LYS A 70 0.49 -9.38 2.56
N GLN A 71 1.47 -8.74 1.93
CA GLN A 71 2.90 -9.01 2.14
C GLN A 71 3.32 -8.70 3.59
N MET A 72 2.76 -7.65 4.19
CA MET A 72 2.99 -7.28 5.59
C MET A 72 2.39 -8.28 6.59
N LYS A 73 1.46 -9.16 6.19
CA LYS A 73 0.85 -10.18 7.06
C LYS A 73 0.20 -9.61 8.32
N ILE A 74 -0.38 -8.42 8.22
CA ILE A 74 -1.15 -7.83 9.33
C ILE A 74 -2.47 -8.57 9.51
N SER A 75 -2.94 -8.65 10.75
CA SER A 75 -4.04 -9.54 11.16
C SER A 75 -5.40 -9.10 10.64
N SER A 76 -5.62 -7.79 10.56
CA SER A 76 -6.88 -7.19 10.09
C SER A 76 -6.60 -5.95 9.24
N PRO A 77 -6.08 -6.14 8.01
CA PRO A 77 -5.73 -5.02 7.14
C PRO A 77 -6.97 -4.19 6.77
N PRO A 78 -6.84 -2.86 6.59
CA PRO A 78 -7.92 -1.98 6.16
C PRO A 78 -8.21 -2.11 4.65
N ILE A 79 -8.45 -3.35 4.20
CA ILE A 79 -8.83 -3.70 2.82
C ILE A 79 -10.32 -4.01 2.82
N VAL A 80 -11.10 -3.20 2.11
CA VAL A 80 -12.57 -3.30 2.03
C VAL A 80 -13.03 -3.77 0.65
N GLN A 81 -14.27 -4.23 0.55
CA GLN A 81 -14.86 -4.74 -0.70
C GLN A 81 -15.99 -3.87 -1.26
N SER A 82 -16.40 -2.83 -0.55
CA SER A 82 -17.46 -1.92 -0.98
C SER A 82 -17.22 -0.48 -0.55
N SER A 83 -17.82 0.46 -1.28
CA SER A 83 -17.79 1.89 -0.92
C SER A 83 -18.39 2.16 0.47
N LYS A 84 -19.42 1.40 0.85
CA LYS A 84 -20.03 1.49 2.19
C LYS A 84 -19.06 1.07 3.28
N GLU A 85 -18.35 -0.05 3.11
CA GLU A 85 -17.31 -0.47 4.04
C GLU A 85 -16.16 0.52 4.10
N TYR A 86 -15.74 1.07 2.96
CA TYR A 86 -14.71 2.10 2.87
C TYR A 86 -15.05 3.31 3.76
N ILE A 87 -16.25 3.85 3.61
CA ILE A 87 -16.75 4.99 4.38
C ILE A 87 -16.85 4.62 5.87
N ASN A 88 -17.48 3.49 6.19
CA ASN A 88 -17.68 3.07 7.58
C ASN A 88 -16.35 2.86 8.31
N LEU A 89 -15.38 2.20 7.66
CA LEU A 89 -14.08 1.96 8.23
C LEU A 89 -13.28 3.26 8.40
N ALA A 90 -13.41 4.21 7.46
CA ALA A 90 -12.78 5.53 7.56
C ALA A 90 -13.28 6.30 8.79
N VAL A 91 -14.59 6.35 8.98
CA VAL A 91 -15.21 7.00 10.14
C VAL A 91 -14.81 6.28 11.43
N GLN A 92 -14.87 4.95 11.46
CA GLN A 92 -14.52 4.17 12.64
C GLN A 92 -13.06 4.41 13.06
N LEU A 93 -12.11 4.32 12.13
CA LEU A 93 -10.69 4.52 12.43
C LEU A 93 -10.35 5.98 12.77
N ALA A 94 -11.15 6.94 12.32
CA ALA A 94 -11.01 8.34 12.73
C ALA A 94 -11.53 8.61 14.14
N GLN A 95 -12.54 7.86 14.59
CA GLN A 95 -13.19 8.05 15.91
C GLN A 95 -12.60 7.16 17.01
N ASP A 96 -12.11 5.97 16.69
CA ASP A 96 -11.56 5.01 17.64
C ASP A 96 -10.02 5.09 17.67
N SER A 97 -9.51 5.95 18.54
CA SER A 97 -8.06 6.17 18.71
C SER A 97 -7.32 4.91 19.14
N LYS A 98 -7.96 4.02 19.93
CA LYS A 98 -7.33 2.79 20.41
C LYS A 98 -7.15 1.79 19.28
N LYS A 99 -8.20 1.54 18.49
CA LYS A 99 -8.13 0.69 17.30
C LYS A 99 -7.14 1.24 16.28
N ASN A 100 -7.14 2.56 16.09
CA ASN A 100 -6.21 3.23 15.18
C ASN A 100 -4.75 3.05 15.62
N LEU A 101 -4.44 3.29 16.90
CA LEU A 101 -3.09 3.15 17.43
C LEU A 101 -2.59 1.70 17.36
N PHE A 102 -3.44 0.72 17.69
CA PHE A 102 -3.10 -0.69 17.55
C PHE A 102 -2.66 -1.03 16.13
N LEU A 103 -3.46 -0.64 15.13
CA LEU A 103 -3.16 -0.91 13.72
C LEU A 103 -1.89 -0.18 13.25
N ARG A 104 -1.60 1.01 13.79
CA ARG A 104 -0.34 1.73 13.51
C ARG A 104 0.89 0.96 13.97
N GLU A 105 0.88 0.51 15.22
CA GLU A 105 2.02 -0.21 15.79
C GLU A 105 2.22 -1.56 15.10
N GLU A 106 1.13 -2.27 14.80
CA GLU A 106 1.15 -3.49 13.99
C GLU A 106 1.74 -3.21 12.60
N SER A 107 1.26 -2.17 11.92
CA SER A 107 1.70 -1.81 10.56
C SER A 107 3.19 -1.45 10.51
N LYS A 108 3.70 -0.64 11.44
CA LYS A 108 5.13 -0.29 11.50
C LYS A 108 6.01 -1.53 11.71
N THR A 109 5.61 -2.39 12.66
CA THR A 109 6.33 -3.63 12.97
C THR A 109 6.36 -4.56 11.76
N ALA A 110 5.21 -4.73 11.11
CA ALA A 110 5.05 -5.56 9.94
C ALA A 110 5.81 -5.02 8.72
N ALA A 111 5.79 -3.70 8.49
CA ALA A 111 6.51 -3.07 7.39
C ALA A 111 8.03 -3.26 7.52
N ASN A 112 8.59 -3.01 8.71
CA ASN A 112 10.01 -3.24 8.97
C ASN A 112 10.41 -4.72 8.78
N LYS A 113 9.51 -5.65 9.09
CA LYS A 113 9.81 -7.08 9.01
C LYS A 113 9.66 -7.67 7.61
N TYR A 114 8.65 -7.24 6.85
CA TYR A 114 8.23 -7.94 5.63
C TYR A 114 8.23 -7.08 4.37
N LEU A 115 8.19 -5.76 4.51
CA LEU A 115 8.07 -4.83 3.39
C LEU A 115 9.41 -4.23 3.01
N TYR A 116 10.15 -3.70 3.99
CA TYR A 116 11.43 -3.03 3.75
C TYR A 116 12.61 -4.00 3.81
N ASN A 117 13.68 -3.67 3.08
CA ASN A 117 14.97 -4.38 3.11
C ASN A 117 14.82 -5.91 3.01
N ASN A 118 13.87 -6.37 2.20
CA ASN A 118 13.51 -7.77 2.12
C ASN A 118 14.50 -8.53 1.23
N LEU A 119 15.56 -9.06 1.85
CA LEU A 119 16.58 -9.87 1.18
C LEU A 119 16.02 -11.14 0.53
N LYS A 120 14.89 -11.67 1.03
CA LYS A 120 14.23 -12.83 0.42
C LYS A 120 13.71 -12.47 -0.97
N THR A 121 13.02 -11.33 -1.09
CA THR A 121 12.51 -10.83 -2.38
C THR A 121 13.63 -10.55 -3.37
N LEU A 122 14.76 -9.99 -2.90
CA LEU A 122 15.94 -9.79 -3.75
C LEU A 122 16.44 -11.11 -4.35
N LYS A 123 16.64 -12.13 -3.49
CA LYS A 123 17.10 -13.46 -3.94
C LYS A 123 16.12 -14.15 -4.87
N GLU A 124 14.82 -14.05 -4.59
CA GLU A 124 13.76 -14.59 -5.47
C GLU A 124 13.78 -13.90 -6.84
N PHE A 125 14.05 -12.59 -6.88
CA PHE A 125 14.17 -11.85 -8.13
C PHE A 125 15.46 -12.19 -8.91
N GLU A 126 16.59 -12.33 -8.22
CA GLU A 126 17.84 -12.82 -8.82
C GLU A 126 17.65 -14.20 -9.46
N GLN A 127 17.03 -15.13 -8.74
CA GLN A 127 16.71 -16.46 -9.27
C GLN A 127 15.79 -16.38 -10.49
N PHE A 128 14.75 -15.55 -10.43
CA PHE A 128 13.86 -15.33 -11.58
C PHE A 128 14.64 -14.84 -12.81
N LEU A 129 15.57 -13.89 -12.64
CA LEU A 129 16.38 -13.36 -13.74
C LEU A 129 17.32 -14.42 -14.34
N GLU A 130 17.94 -15.26 -13.51
CA GLU A 130 18.77 -16.38 -13.99
C GLU A 130 17.95 -17.40 -14.79
N GLU A 131 16.78 -17.80 -14.28
CA GLU A 131 15.89 -18.74 -14.94
C GLU A 131 15.37 -18.16 -16.26
N ALA A 132 14.99 -16.88 -16.25
CA ALA A 132 14.55 -16.12 -17.41
C ALA A 132 15.62 -16.11 -18.51
N HIS A 133 16.88 -15.82 -18.13
CA HIS A 133 18.00 -15.80 -19.06
C HIS A 133 18.27 -17.18 -19.67
N LYS A 134 18.33 -18.24 -18.84
CA LYS A 134 18.53 -19.63 -19.30
C LYS A 134 17.41 -20.08 -20.23
N ALA A 135 16.16 -19.78 -19.91
CA ALA A 135 15.01 -20.11 -20.74
C ALA A 135 15.10 -19.41 -22.11
N ALA A 136 15.44 -18.13 -22.13
CA ALA A 136 15.58 -17.36 -23.36
C ALA A 136 16.71 -17.89 -24.26
N GLN A 137 17.87 -18.25 -23.69
CA GLN A 137 18.98 -18.87 -24.44
C GLN A 137 18.59 -20.19 -25.11
N LEU A 138 17.73 -20.98 -24.46
CA LEU A 138 17.25 -22.26 -24.96
C LEU A 138 16.02 -22.15 -25.88
N GLY A 139 15.53 -20.92 -26.16
CA GLY A 139 14.28 -20.70 -26.91
C GLY A 139 13.02 -21.20 -26.17
N ASN A 140 13.14 -21.49 -24.87
CA ASN A 140 12.11 -22.04 -24.02
C ASN A 140 11.33 -20.95 -23.28
N LYS A 141 10.20 -21.34 -22.69
CA LYS A 141 9.44 -20.50 -21.75
C LYS A 141 9.82 -20.83 -20.32
N LEU A 142 9.58 -19.89 -19.40
CA LEU A 142 9.53 -20.22 -17.98
C LEU A 142 8.36 -21.17 -17.68
N LYS A 143 8.44 -21.91 -16.57
CA LYS A 143 7.44 -22.93 -16.17
C LYS A 143 6.02 -22.37 -16.01
N ASP A 144 5.89 -21.09 -15.73
CA ASP A 144 4.64 -20.34 -15.62
C ASP A 144 4.11 -19.81 -16.97
N GLY A 145 4.80 -20.11 -18.08
CA GLY A 145 4.32 -19.88 -19.44
C GLY A 145 4.70 -18.55 -20.08
N TYR A 146 5.51 -17.71 -19.42
CA TYR A 146 5.98 -16.44 -19.99
C TYR A 146 7.09 -16.64 -21.05
N LYS A 147 6.92 -16.02 -22.23
CA LYS A 147 7.95 -15.89 -23.28
C LYS A 147 8.65 -14.55 -23.13
N ILE A 148 9.96 -14.57 -22.93
CA ILE A 148 10.80 -13.37 -23.01
C ILE A 148 11.22 -13.22 -24.47
N ARG A 149 10.85 -12.09 -25.09
CA ARG A 149 11.31 -11.71 -26.43
C ARG A 149 12.27 -10.54 -26.27
N PHE A 150 13.46 -10.66 -26.85
CA PHE A 150 14.40 -9.56 -27.05
C PHE A 150 14.15 -8.92 -28.41
#